data_AF-A0A060CG32-F1
#
_entry.id   AF-A0A060CG32-F1
#
_cell.length_a   1.000
_cell.length_b   1.000
_cell.length_c   1.000
_cell.angle_alpha   90.00
_cell.angle_beta   90.00
_cell.angle_gamma   90.00
#
_symmetry.space_group_name_H-M   'P 1'
#
loop_
_entity.id
_entity.type
_entity.pdbx_description
1 polymer ?
#
loop_
_entity_poly.entity_id
_entity_poly.type
_entity_poly.pdbx_seq_one_letter_code
_entity_poly.pdbx_strand_id
1 'polypeptide(L)'
;HDLREDVKLNGAYEGVDLARLAERLTDTVKAVHAAGIIHRDIKPGNVMISTKGPVLVDFGIAMSENQAHVTRTGLVMGTPGFIAPEIIDGAESNEATDWWSLSSVLAYAATSKSVFGTSPMMAVLQREASGNADLSGLPAVTAKALRPRSTPPGEQAIPGSTRRGPSSGFP
;
A
#
# COMPACT_ATOMS: atom_id res chain seq x y z
N HIS A 1 -4.60 9.17 -14.35
CA HIS A 1 -3.52 8.16 -14.53
C HIS A 1 -3.35 7.41 -13.22
N ASP A 2 -2.61 6.30 -13.22
CA ASP A 2 -2.32 5.53 -12.00
C ASP A 2 -1.17 6.17 -11.20
N LEU A 3 -1.01 5.78 -9.93
CA LEU A 3 0.02 6.31 -9.02
C LEU A 3 1.43 6.00 -9.51
N ARG A 4 1.65 4.86 -10.19
CA ARG A 4 2.97 4.52 -10.75
C ARG A 4 3.37 5.51 -11.84
N GLU A 5 2.46 5.83 -12.74
CA GLU A 5 2.69 6.83 -13.79
C GLU A 5 2.83 8.23 -13.18
N ASP A 6 2.07 8.55 -12.14
CA ASP A 6 2.19 9.84 -11.45
C ASP A 6 3.57 10.01 -10.82
N VAL A 7 4.05 9.01 -10.08
CA VAL A 7 5.36 9.01 -9.44
C VAL A 7 6.49 9.09 -10.47
N LYS A 8 6.36 8.42 -11.62
CA LYS A 8 7.34 8.53 -12.70
C LYS A 8 7.42 9.94 -13.30
N LEU A 9 6.29 10.62 -13.41
CA LEU A 9 6.20 11.94 -14.04
C LEU A 9 6.56 13.07 -13.05
N ASN A 10 6.11 12.95 -11.80
CA ASN A 10 6.12 14.03 -10.81
C ASN A 10 7.08 13.79 -9.65
N GLY A 11 7.63 12.59 -9.51
CA GLY A 11 8.56 12.23 -8.44
C GLY A 11 7.86 11.75 -7.17
N ALA A 12 8.58 11.84 -6.04
CA ALA A 12 8.14 11.30 -4.77
C ALA A 12 7.04 12.15 -4.13
N TYR A 13 6.12 11.50 -3.44
CA TYR A 13 5.16 12.15 -2.56
C TYR A 13 5.84 12.49 -1.23
N GLU A 14 5.77 13.76 -0.83
CA GLU A 14 6.40 14.25 0.39
C GLU A 14 5.41 15.05 1.25
N GLY A 15 5.71 15.16 2.55
CA GLY A 15 4.99 16.01 3.50
C GLY A 15 3.46 15.86 3.44
N VAL A 16 2.78 16.97 3.14
CA VAL A 16 1.30 17.05 3.16
C VAL A 16 0.67 16.17 2.08
N ASP A 17 1.28 16.05 0.91
CA ASP A 17 0.71 15.27 -0.20
C ASP A 17 0.78 13.77 0.11
N LEU A 18 1.91 13.31 0.66
CA LEU A 18 2.04 11.94 1.16
C LEU A 18 1.06 11.64 2.30
N ALA A 19 0.91 12.57 3.23
CA ALA A 19 -0.04 12.43 4.33
C ALA A 19 -1.49 12.31 3.84
N ARG A 20 -1.90 13.14 2.88
CA ARG A 20 -3.23 13.08 2.25
C ARG A 20 -3.46 11.80 1.47
N LEU A 21 -2.44 11.34 0.75
CA LEU A 21 -2.47 10.06 0.04
C LEU A 21 -2.72 8.91 1.02
N ALA A 22 -1.95 8.87 2.11
CA ALA A 22 -2.08 7.84 3.14
C ALA A 22 -3.42 7.87 3.86
N GLU A 23 -3.90 9.05 4.26
CA GLU A 23 -5.19 9.22 4.93
C GLU A 23 -6.32 8.68 4.05
N ARG A 24 -6.42 9.14 2.81
CA ARG A 24 -7.50 8.76 1.90
C ARG A 24 -7.49 7.28 1.53
N LEU A 25 -6.31 6.71 1.29
CA LEU A 25 -6.21 5.28 0.98
C LEU A 25 -6.52 4.44 2.22
N THR A 26 -6.09 4.86 3.41
CA THR A 26 -6.41 4.17 4.67
C THR A 26 -7.91 4.17 4.91
N ASP A 27 -8.59 5.30 4.74
CA ASP A 27 -10.03 5.40 4.91
C ASP A 27 -10.79 4.57 3.87
N THR A 28 -10.28 4.53 2.63
CA THR A 28 -10.85 3.68 1.58
C THR A 28 -10.76 2.21 1.94
N VAL A 29 -9.58 1.73 2.38
CA VAL A 29 -9.39 0.33 2.78
C VAL A 29 -10.26 -0.02 4.00
N LYS A 30 -10.35 0.87 5.00
CA LYS A 30 -11.26 0.68 6.14
C LYS A 30 -12.72 0.53 5.71
N ALA A 31 -13.18 1.38 4.78
CA ALA A 31 -14.55 1.33 4.29
C ALA A 31 -14.84 0.02 3.51
N VAL A 32 -13.86 -0.44 2.72
CA VAL A 32 -13.94 -1.70 1.97
C VAL A 32 -13.99 -2.90 2.91
N HIS A 33 -13.12 -2.93 3.93
CA HIS A 33 -13.12 -3.98 4.97
C HIS A 33 -14.43 -3.96 5.79
N ALA A 34 -14.94 -2.79 6.14
CA ALA A 34 -16.22 -2.65 6.84
C ALA A 34 -17.42 -3.17 6.02
N ALA A 35 -17.30 -3.22 4.69
CA ALA A 35 -18.27 -3.83 3.79
C ALA A 35 -18.07 -5.36 3.61
N GLY A 36 -17.10 -5.97 4.31
CA GLY A 36 -16.77 -7.39 4.21
C GLY A 36 -15.98 -7.77 2.96
N ILE A 37 -15.37 -6.79 2.28
CA ILE A 37 -14.61 -7.00 1.04
C ILE A 37 -13.11 -6.90 1.37
N ILE A 38 -12.31 -7.82 0.82
CA ILE A 38 -10.85 -7.77 0.83
C ILE A 38 -10.38 -7.45 -0.59
N HIS A 39 -9.47 -6.50 -0.75
CA HIS A 39 -9.04 -6.04 -2.07
C HIS A 39 -8.11 -7.03 -2.76
N ARG A 40 -7.14 -7.63 -2.04
CA ARG A 40 -6.22 -8.71 -2.49
C ARG A 40 -5.16 -8.32 -3.54
N ASP A 41 -5.21 -7.12 -4.11
CA ASP A 41 -4.29 -6.68 -5.17
C ASP A 41 -4.03 -5.17 -5.07
N ILE A 42 -3.77 -4.68 -3.86
CA ILE A 42 -3.41 -3.26 -3.67
C ILE A 42 -1.99 -3.05 -4.20
N LYS A 43 -1.85 -2.21 -5.23
CA LYS A 43 -0.58 -1.86 -5.87
C LYS A 43 -0.67 -0.48 -6.51
N PRO A 44 0.46 0.17 -6.88
CA PRO A 44 0.41 1.51 -7.44
C PRO A 44 -0.38 1.62 -8.74
N GLY A 45 -0.44 0.55 -9.54
CA GLY A 45 -1.26 0.48 -10.75
C GLY A 45 -2.78 0.51 -10.49
N ASN A 46 -3.22 0.13 -9.29
CA ASN A 46 -4.63 0.10 -8.89
C ASN A 46 -5.01 1.33 -8.05
N VAL A 47 -4.11 2.32 -7.93
CA VAL A 47 -4.40 3.60 -7.28
C VAL A 47 -4.48 4.67 -8.35
N MET A 48 -5.68 5.18 -8.59
CA MET A 48 -5.93 6.22 -9.58
C MET A 48 -5.78 7.60 -8.95
N ILE A 49 -4.99 8.47 -9.59
CA ILE A 49 -4.80 9.86 -9.17
C ILE A 49 -5.74 10.76 -9.98
N SER A 50 -6.56 11.52 -9.26
CA SER A 50 -7.57 12.42 -9.83
C SER A 50 -7.59 13.77 -9.11
N THR A 51 -8.26 14.77 -9.69
CA THR A 51 -8.47 16.08 -9.07
C THR A 51 -9.25 16.02 -7.74
N LYS A 52 -10.00 14.94 -7.50
CA LYS A 52 -10.74 14.72 -6.25
C LYS A 52 -9.93 13.97 -5.20
N GLY A 53 -8.70 13.54 -5.52
CA GLY A 53 -7.83 12.72 -4.69
C GLY A 53 -7.60 11.31 -5.23
N PRO A 54 -6.78 10.51 -4.54
CA PRO A 54 -6.52 9.11 -4.86
C PRO A 54 -7.79 8.26 -4.69
N VAL A 55 -7.97 7.29 -5.59
CA VAL A 55 -9.06 6.32 -5.56
C VAL A 55 -8.49 4.93 -5.79
N LEU A 56 -8.86 3.99 -4.94
CA LEU A 56 -8.51 2.58 -5.12
C LEU A 56 -9.50 1.93 -6.09
N VAL A 57 -8.99 1.21 -7.09
CA VAL A 57 -9.77 0.56 -8.16
C VAL A 57 -9.39 -0.90 -8.31
N ASP A 58 -10.12 -1.65 -9.13
CA ASP A 58 -9.82 -3.06 -9.44
C ASP A 58 -9.73 -3.95 -8.19
N PHE A 59 -10.74 -3.82 -7.32
CA PHE A 59 -10.97 -4.75 -6.22
C PHE A 59 -10.93 -6.16 -6.78
N GLY A 60 -10.12 -7.05 -6.18
CA GLY A 60 -9.81 -8.39 -6.66
C GLY A 60 -10.98 -9.38 -6.66
N ILE A 61 -12.18 -8.95 -7.04
CA ILE A 61 -13.41 -9.73 -7.18
C ILE A 61 -13.18 -10.90 -8.15
N ALA A 62 -12.35 -10.70 -9.20
CA ALA A 62 -11.92 -11.78 -10.10
C ALA A 62 -11.00 -12.83 -9.43
N MET A 63 -10.36 -12.50 -8.31
CA MET A 63 -9.54 -13.41 -7.51
C MET A 63 -10.38 -14.19 -6.48
N SER A 64 -11.70 -14.01 -6.44
CA SER A 64 -12.59 -14.71 -5.50
C SER A 64 -12.94 -16.14 -5.91
N GLU A 65 -12.80 -16.50 -7.19
CA GLU A 65 -13.18 -17.84 -7.68
C GLU A 65 -12.01 -18.81 -7.78
N ASN A 66 -10.77 -18.31 -7.77
CA ASN A 66 -9.57 -19.15 -7.70
C ASN A 66 -8.93 -18.95 -6.34
N GLN A 67 -9.17 -19.93 -5.46
CA GLN A 67 -8.49 -20.11 -4.19
C GLN A 67 -7.02 -19.67 -4.28
N ALA A 68 -6.59 -18.89 -3.29
CA ALA A 68 -5.21 -18.51 -3.06
C ALA A 68 -4.39 -19.77 -2.76
N HIS A 69 -4.14 -20.55 -3.80
CA HIS A 69 -3.15 -21.58 -3.81
C HIS A 69 -1.97 -20.98 -4.55
N VAL A 70 -0.77 -21.18 -4.01
CA VAL A 70 0.42 -21.38 -4.83
C VAL A 70 -0.04 -22.31 -5.94
N THR A 71 -0.26 -21.77 -7.14
CA THR A 71 -0.75 -22.61 -8.22
C THR A 71 0.29 -23.71 -8.37
N ARG A 72 -0.16 -24.93 -8.68
CA ARG A 72 0.62 -26.17 -8.86
C ARG A 72 1.83 -26.06 -9.82
N THR A 73 2.13 -24.85 -10.28
CA THR A 73 3.18 -24.36 -11.17
C THR A 73 4.20 -23.42 -10.50
N GLY A 74 4.08 -23.09 -9.21
CA GLY A 74 5.06 -22.24 -8.49
C GLY A 74 4.96 -20.73 -8.76
N LEU A 75 3.80 -20.25 -9.22
CA LEU A 75 3.56 -18.82 -9.44
C LEU A 75 2.88 -18.22 -8.20
N VAL A 76 3.55 -17.29 -7.53
CA VAL A 76 2.93 -16.44 -6.50
C VAL A 76 1.91 -15.54 -7.20
N MET A 77 0.64 -15.59 -6.78
CA MET A 77 -0.42 -14.74 -7.30
C MET A 77 -0.27 -13.35 -6.69
N GLY A 78 0.11 -12.34 -7.50
CA GLY A 78 0.27 -10.95 -7.05
C GLY A 78 1.38 -10.22 -7.82
N THR A 79 1.55 -8.93 -7.53
CA THR A 79 2.66 -8.12 -8.06
C THR A 79 3.79 -8.08 -7.03
N PRO A 80 4.96 -8.70 -7.30
CA PRO A 80 6.10 -8.66 -6.38
C PRO A 80 6.45 -7.23 -5.97
N GLY A 81 6.76 -7.04 -4.69
CA GLY A 81 6.98 -5.74 -4.06
C GLY A 81 5.78 -5.19 -3.29
N PHE A 82 4.61 -5.83 -3.38
CA PHE A 82 3.39 -5.47 -2.64
C PHE A 82 2.70 -6.67 -1.97
N ILE A 83 3.29 -7.87 -1.99
CA ILE A 83 2.71 -9.12 -1.50
C ILE A 83 3.07 -9.29 -0.02
N ALA A 84 2.07 -9.65 0.80
CA ALA A 84 2.25 -9.89 2.22
C ALA A 84 3.03 -11.19 2.49
N PRO A 85 3.87 -11.26 3.55
CA PRO A 85 4.65 -12.45 3.89
C PRO A 85 3.80 -13.71 3.99
N GLU A 86 2.63 -13.61 4.63
CA GLU A 86 1.69 -14.71 4.80
C GLU A 86 1.17 -15.27 3.47
N ILE A 87 1.03 -14.44 2.43
CA ILE A 87 0.64 -14.89 1.08
C ILE A 87 1.79 -15.64 0.41
N ILE A 88 3.04 -15.20 0.63
CA ILE A 88 4.24 -15.89 0.14
C ILE A 88 4.34 -17.29 0.77
N ASP A 89 3.96 -17.39 2.04
CA ASP A 89 3.88 -18.65 2.79
C ASP A 89 2.67 -19.53 2.41
N GLY A 90 1.80 -19.04 1.52
CA GLY A 90 0.64 -19.78 0.99
C GLY A 90 -0.63 -19.68 1.82
N ALA A 91 -0.74 -18.71 2.74
CA ALA A 91 -1.98 -18.40 3.44
C ALA A 91 -2.99 -17.71 2.52
N GLU A 92 -4.25 -17.69 2.94
CA GLU A 92 -5.31 -16.98 2.24
C GLU A 92 -5.27 -15.47 2.53
N SER A 93 -5.66 -14.67 1.53
CA SER A 93 -5.78 -13.22 1.69
C SER A 93 -6.87 -12.83 2.69
N ASN A 94 -6.50 -11.92 3.59
CA ASN A 94 -7.38 -11.34 4.60
C ASN A 94 -7.13 -9.82 4.71
N GLU A 95 -7.81 -9.14 5.62
CA GLU A 95 -7.63 -7.69 5.83
C GLU A 95 -6.17 -7.30 6.13
N ALA A 96 -5.44 -8.15 6.85
CA ALA A 96 -4.04 -7.93 7.21
C ALA A 96 -3.14 -7.85 5.96
N THR A 97 -3.47 -8.65 4.93
CA THR A 97 -2.74 -8.63 3.64
C THR A 97 -2.90 -7.31 2.89
N ASP A 98 -4.11 -6.72 2.91
CA ASP A 98 -4.35 -5.40 2.31
C ASP A 98 -3.56 -4.29 3.03
N TRP A 99 -3.44 -4.37 4.37
CA TRP A 99 -2.65 -3.40 5.15
C TRP A 99 -1.16 -3.44 4.81
N TRP A 100 -0.62 -4.64 4.57
CA TRP A 100 0.74 -4.80 4.10
C TRP A 100 0.92 -4.14 2.73
N SER A 101 0.06 -4.51 1.78
CA SER A 101 0.11 -3.98 0.41
C SER A 101 -0.05 -2.47 0.37
N LEU A 102 -0.97 -1.90 1.16
CA LEU A 102 -1.13 -0.45 1.28
C LEU A 102 0.15 0.22 1.82
N SER A 103 0.75 -0.33 2.87
CA SER A 103 1.98 0.21 3.45
C SER A 103 3.13 0.21 2.42
N SER A 104 3.26 -0.87 1.63
CA SER A 104 4.22 -0.97 0.53
C SER A 104 3.94 0.04 -0.59
N VAL A 105 2.67 0.31 -0.92
CA VAL A 105 2.30 1.37 -1.88
C VAL A 105 2.70 2.75 -1.38
N LEU A 106 2.48 3.07 -0.11
CA LEU A 106 2.86 4.36 0.47
C LEU A 106 4.37 4.53 0.55
N ALA A 107 5.10 3.46 0.87
CA ALA A 107 6.55 3.45 0.85
C ALA A 107 7.10 3.64 -0.57
N TYR A 108 6.49 3.02 -1.58
CA TYR A 108 6.79 3.27 -3.00
C TYR A 108 6.55 4.73 -3.39
N ALA A 109 5.40 5.30 -3.02
CA ALA A 109 5.07 6.68 -3.33
C ALA A 109 6.06 7.68 -2.71
N ALA A 110 6.54 7.41 -1.49
CA ALA A 110 7.48 8.28 -0.79
C ALA A 110 8.94 8.16 -1.27
N THR A 111 9.31 7.01 -1.84
CA THR A 111 10.70 6.74 -2.29
C THR A 111 10.88 6.84 -3.79
N SER A 112 9.79 6.85 -4.55
CA SER A 112 9.73 6.69 -6.01
C SER A 112 10.39 5.41 -6.53
N LYS A 113 10.59 4.41 -5.65
CA LYS A 113 11.32 3.17 -5.95
C LYS A 113 10.61 1.98 -5.32
N SER A 114 10.77 0.80 -5.91
CA SER A 114 10.30 -0.43 -5.27
C SER A 114 11.16 -0.72 -4.05
N VAL A 115 10.55 -0.70 -2.85
CA VAL A 115 11.25 -0.85 -1.57
C VAL A 115 11.76 -2.27 -1.33
N PHE A 116 11.30 -3.26 -2.10
CA PHE A 116 11.81 -4.63 -2.08
C PHE A 116 12.66 -4.97 -3.33
N GLY A 117 12.88 -3.98 -4.20
CA GLY A 117 13.55 -4.15 -5.49
C GLY A 117 12.62 -4.62 -6.60
N THR A 118 13.17 -4.79 -7.81
CA THR A 118 12.39 -5.10 -9.03
C THR A 118 12.77 -6.42 -9.68
N SER A 119 13.98 -6.92 -9.42
CA SER A 119 14.51 -8.15 -10.02
C SER A 119 15.72 -8.65 -9.22
N PRO A 120 16.00 -9.97 -9.22
CA PRO A 120 15.15 -11.05 -9.71
C PRO A 120 13.93 -11.28 -8.80
N MET A 121 12.83 -11.79 -9.36
CA MET A 121 11.55 -11.97 -8.64
C MET A 121 11.70 -12.70 -7.30
N MET A 122 12.47 -13.79 -7.27
CA MET A 122 12.68 -14.56 -6.03
C MET A 122 13.39 -13.75 -4.93
N ALA A 123 14.30 -12.85 -5.30
CA ALA A 123 14.96 -11.98 -4.34
C ALA A 123 14.00 -10.90 -3.79
N VAL A 124 13.07 -10.41 -4.62
CA VAL A 124 12.03 -9.48 -4.18
C VAL A 124 11.12 -10.17 -3.16
N LEU A 125 10.60 -11.36 -3.48
CA LEU A 125 9.76 -12.15 -2.58
C LEU A 125 10.48 -12.49 -1.27
N GLN A 126 11.78 -12.83 -1.31
CA GLN A 126 12.55 -13.09 -0.10
C GLN A 126 12.67 -11.85 0.81
N ARG A 127 12.83 -10.66 0.23
CA ARG A 127 12.86 -9.41 1.00
C ARG A 127 11.48 -9.05 1.55
N GLU A 128 10.42 -9.30 0.79
CA GLU A 128 9.04 -9.15 1.27
C GLU A 128 8.76 -10.07 2.45
N ALA A 129 9.05 -11.37 2.32
CA ALA A 129 8.86 -12.36 3.38
C ALA A 129 9.64 -12.03 4.67
N SER A 130 10.82 -11.41 4.53
CA SER A 130 11.62 -10.96 5.67
C SER A 130 11.29 -9.54 6.16
N GLY A 131 10.39 -8.82 5.49
CA GLY A 131 10.08 -7.42 5.78
C GLY A 131 11.26 -6.46 5.65
N ASN A 132 12.26 -6.83 4.84
CA ASN A 132 13.49 -6.07 4.62
C ASN A 132 13.29 -5.01 3.53
N ALA A 133 12.42 -4.05 3.81
CA ALA A 133 12.14 -2.92 2.93
C ALA A 133 13.26 -1.87 3.00
N ASP A 134 13.80 -1.48 1.84
CA ASP A 134 14.72 -0.36 1.71
C ASP A 134 13.94 0.96 1.71
N LEU A 135 14.02 1.65 2.85
CA LEU A 135 13.43 2.97 3.08
C LEU A 135 14.50 4.07 3.15
N SER A 136 15.69 3.80 2.60
CA SER A 136 16.77 4.78 2.55
C SER A 136 16.33 6.04 1.80
N GLY A 137 16.78 7.20 2.30
CA GLY A 137 16.39 8.51 1.76
C GLY A 137 15.16 9.13 2.43
N LEU A 138 14.40 8.39 3.23
CA LEU A 138 13.30 8.96 4.02
C LEU A 138 13.77 9.49 5.38
N PRO A 139 13.17 10.58 5.90
CA PRO A 139 13.33 10.95 7.30
C PRO A 139 12.93 9.80 8.23
N ALA A 140 13.65 9.62 9.35
CA ALA A 140 13.47 8.47 10.25
C ALA A 140 12.01 8.28 10.74
N VAL A 141 11.30 9.38 11.00
CA VAL A 141 9.89 9.34 11.41
C VAL A 141 9.00 8.82 10.28
N THR A 142 9.20 9.29 9.06
CA THR A 142 8.48 8.84 7.86
C THR A 142 8.78 7.37 7.55
N ALA A 143 10.06 6.98 7.59
CA ALA A 143 10.47 5.59 7.39
C ALA A 143 9.81 4.65 8.41
N LYS A 144 9.75 5.04 9.68
CA LYS A 144 9.06 4.26 10.72
C LYS A 144 7.56 4.16 10.46
N ALA A 145 6.92 5.24 10.00
CA ALA A 145 5.49 5.27 9.74
C ALA A 145 5.07 4.42 8.53
N LEU A 146 5.93 4.38 7.50
CA LEU A 146 5.70 3.70 6.22
C LEU A 146 6.21 2.26 6.16
N ARG A 147 6.90 1.79 7.20
CA ARG A 147 7.40 0.41 7.22
C ARG A 147 6.24 -0.57 6.98
N PRO A 148 6.35 -1.48 5.99
CA PRO A 148 5.31 -2.47 5.72
C PRO A 148 4.90 -3.25 6.96
N ARG A 149 3.58 -3.37 7.17
CA ARG A 149 2.96 -4.01 8.34
C ARG A 149 1.58 -4.55 7.99
N SER A 150 1.18 -5.64 8.62
CA SER A 150 -0.14 -6.26 8.45
C SER A 150 -1.21 -5.70 9.41
N THR A 151 -1.02 -4.45 9.86
CA THR A 151 -1.96 -3.74 10.74
C THR A 151 -2.26 -2.34 10.19
N PRO A 152 -3.46 -1.81 10.44
CA PRO A 152 -3.80 -0.47 9.98
C PRO A 152 -2.80 0.55 10.53
N PRO A 153 -2.50 1.63 9.78
CA PRO A 153 -1.75 2.73 10.33
C PRO A 153 -2.36 3.20 11.64
N GLY A 154 -1.56 3.14 12.71
CA GLY A 154 -1.93 3.78 13.97
C GLY A 154 -2.11 5.28 13.75
N GLU A 155 -2.76 5.96 14.68
CA GLU A 155 -3.05 7.40 14.59
C GLU A 155 -1.79 8.30 14.53
N GLN A 156 -0.59 7.68 14.59
CA GLN A 156 0.70 8.28 14.28
C GLN A 156 0.76 8.66 12.80
N ALA A 157 0.21 9.84 12.55
CA ALA A 157 0.38 10.69 11.38
C ALA A 157 1.71 10.50 10.66
N ILE A 158 1.65 10.26 9.34
CA ILE A 158 2.79 10.62 8.48
C ILE A 158 3.08 12.11 8.72
N PRO A 159 4.35 12.51 8.97
CA PRO A 159 4.71 13.91 9.21
C PRO A 159 4.13 14.82 8.12
N GLY A 160 3.26 15.77 8.52
CA GLY A 160 2.51 16.64 7.60
C GLY A 160 1.00 16.47 7.65
N SER A 161 0.45 15.43 8.29
CA SER A 161 -1.00 15.30 8.50
C SER A 161 -1.46 16.24 9.63
N THR A 162 -1.65 17.51 9.33
CA THR A 162 -2.42 18.38 10.25
C THR A 162 -3.89 18.01 10.09
N ARG A 163 -4.46 17.27 11.05
CA ARG A 163 -5.92 17.24 11.22
C ARG A 163 -6.34 18.68 11.54
N ARG A 164 -6.92 19.39 10.57
CA ARG A 164 -7.81 20.51 10.93
C ARG A 164 -9.08 19.87 11.46
N GLY A 165 -9.24 19.87 12.79
CA GLY A 165 -10.55 19.64 13.39
C GLY A 165 -11.57 20.65 12.84
N PRO A 166 -12.88 20.34 12.90
CA PRO A 166 -13.89 21.31 12.47
C PRO A 166 -13.72 22.58 13.29
N SER A 167 -13.39 23.67 12.61
CA SER A 167 -13.39 25.02 13.17
C SER A 167 -14.82 25.33 13.59
N SER A 168 -15.13 25.10 14.87
CA SER A 168 -16.28 25.68 15.53
C SER A 168 -16.02 27.17 15.67
N GLY A 169 -16.57 27.93 14.73
CA GLY A 169 -16.48 29.37 14.69
C GLY A 169 -17.64 29.90 13.87
N PHE A 170 -18.82 29.95 14.48
CA PHE A 170 -19.82 30.96 14.12
C PHE A 170 -19.99 31.89 15.32
N PRO A 171 -20.09 33.21 15.08
CA PRO A 171 -20.29 34.21 16.13
C PRO A 171 -21.68 34.11 16.77
#